data_AF-A0AAV1K817-F1
#
_entry.id   AF-A0AAV1K817-F1
#
_cell.length_a   1.000
_cell.length_b   1.000
_cell.length_c   1.000
_cell.angle_alpha   90.00
_cell.angle_beta   90.00
_cell.angle_gamma   90.00
#
_symmetry.space_group_name_H-M   'P 1'
#
loop_
_entity.id
_entity.type
_entity.pdbx_description
1 polymer ?
#
loop_
_entity_poly.entity_id
_entity_poly.type
_entity_poly.pdbx_seq_one_letter_code
_entity_poly.pdbx_strand_id
1 'polypeptide(L)'
;MNAELFLKWFQHFVKFSKPSKEKPALLILDGHSSHKDLAVISYAKENHVHMLSTPPHTTHKLQPLDRVFMKPFKDAYFEACGI
;
A
#
# COMPACT_ATOMS: atom_id res chain seq x y z
N MET A 1 -11.64 0.88 -1.57
CA MET A 1 -11.36 1.75 -0.40
C MET A 1 -11.56 3.20 -0.83
N ASN A 2 -12.18 4.05 -0.01
CA ASN A 2 -12.31 5.50 -0.29
C ASN A 2 -11.11 6.27 0.32
N ALA A 3 -10.97 7.55 -0.03
CA ALA A 3 -9.86 8.37 0.43
C ALA A 3 -9.81 8.54 1.96
N GLU A 4 -10.96 8.73 2.62
CA GLU A 4 -11.03 8.91 4.07
C GLU A 4 -10.54 7.67 4.84
N LEU A 5 -10.98 6.48 4.42
CA LEU A 5 -10.55 5.24 5.04
C LEU A 5 -9.07 4.96 4.76
N PHE A 6 -8.60 5.28 3.55
CA PHE A 6 -7.17 5.17 3.23
C PHE A 6 -6.33 6.07 4.13
N LEU A 7 -6.76 7.31 4.37
CA LEU A 7 -6.04 8.23 5.25
C LEU A 7 -5.95 7.69 6.68
N LYS A 8 -7.04 7.11 7.23
CA LYS A 8 -7.02 6.46 8.56
C LYS A 8 -6.05 5.30 8.62
N TRP A 9 -6.06 4.44 7.59
CA TRP A 9 -5.09 3.35 7.47
C TRP A 9 -3.66 3.90 7.36
N PHE A 10 -3.46 4.99 6.62
CA PHE A 10 -2.14 5.56 6.38
C PHE A 10 -1.56 6.22 7.64
N GLN A 11 -2.39 6.87 8.46
CA GLN A 11 -2.02 7.34 9.79
C GLN A 11 -1.57 6.17 10.69
N HIS A 12 -2.28 5.04 10.64
CA HIS A 12 -1.87 3.83 11.33
C HIS A 12 -0.52 3.32 10.81
N PHE A 13 -0.33 3.26 9.49
CA PHE A 13 0.95 2.87 8.89
C PHE A 13 2.11 3.74 9.39
N VAL A 14 1.96 5.07 9.38
CA VAL A 14 3.00 6.01 9.85
C VAL A 14 3.31 5.79 11.33
N LYS A 15 2.27 5.59 12.17
CA LYS A 15 2.44 5.33 13.61
C LYS A 15 3.37 4.14 13.89
N PHE A 16 3.29 3.08 13.08
CA PHE A 16 4.04 1.84 13.30
C PHE A 16 5.35 1.76 12.50
N SER A 17 5.40 2.33 11.30
CA SER A 17 6.62 2.37 10.48
C SER A 17 7.62 3.43 10.97
N LYS A 18 7.15 4.46 11.69
CA LYS A 18 7.95 5.53 12.31
C LYS A 18 8.99 6.14 11.35
N PRO A 19 8.57 6.60 10.15
CA PRO A 19 9.45 7.28 9.22
C PRO A 19 10.00 8.57 9.84
N SER A 20 11.23 8.90 9.50
CA SER A 20 11.87 10.17 9.86
C SER A 20 12.59 10.76 8.65
N LYS A 21 13.09 11.99 8.80
CA LYS A 21 13.89 12.64 7.75
C LYS A 21 15.16 11.85 7.41
N GLU A 22 15.78 11.23 8.42
CA GLU A 22 16.99 10.42 8.29
C GLU A 22 16.68 9.01 7.78
N LYS A 23 15.47 8.52 8.05
CA LYS A 23 15.01 7.19 7.65
C LYS A 23 13.60 7.27 7.05
N PRO A 24 13.48 7.77 5.80
CA PRO A 24 12.18 7.88 5.15
C PRO A 24 11.63 6.49 4.80
N ALA A 25 10.30 6.41 4.67
CA ALA A 25 9.63 5.19 4.20
C ALA A 25 9.25 5.31 2.72
N LEU A 26 9.35 4.22 1.97
CA LEU A 26 8.78 4.09 0.62
C LEU A 26 7.53 3.22 0.68
N LEU A 27 6.39 3.80 0.33
CA LEU A 27 5.11 3.11 0.23
C LEU A 27 4.76 2.91 -1.26
N ILE A 28 4.76 1.65 -1.69
CA ILE A 28 4.40 1.27 -3.06
C ILE A 28 2.92 0.87 -3.08
N LEU A 29 2.16 1.51 -3.97
CA LEU A 29 0.71 1.36 -4.06
C LEU A 29 0.29 1.06 -5.51
N ASP A 30 -0.90 0.51 -5.67
CA ASP A 30 -1.56 0.56 -6.97
C ASP A 30 -1.99 2.00 -7.32
N GLY A 31 -2.36 2.22 -8.58
CA GLY A 31 -2.73 3.54 -9.11
C GLY A 31 -4.15 4.01 -8.75
N HIS A 32 -4.82 3.39 -7.77
CA HIS A 32 -6.21 3.70 -7.42
C HIS A 32 -6.40 5.17 -6.97
N SER A 33 -7.57 5.75 -7.27
CA SER A 33 -7.84 7.17 -7.07
C SER A 33 -7.82 7.60 -5.60
N SER A 34 -8.17 6.70 -4.66
CA SER A 34 -8.13 6.98 -3.22
C SER A 34 -6.75 7.34 -2.69
N HIS A 35 -5.68 6.94 -3.38
CA HIS A 35 -4.29 7.26 -2.99
C HIS A 35 -3.86 8.67 -3.42
N LYS A 36 -4.63 9.32 -4.30
CA LYS A 36 -4.29 10.60 -4.93
C LYS A 36 -5.04 11.78 -4.31
N ASP A 37 -5.63 11.58 -3.14
CA ASP A 37 -6.31 12.64 -2.40
C ASP A 37 -5.29 13.62 -1.80
N LEU A 38 -5.66 14.90 -1.75
CA LEU A 38 -4.76 15.95 -1.27
C LEU A 38 -4.36 15.75 0.20
N ALA A 39 -5.29 15.34 1.07
CA ALA A 39 -5.00 15.13 2.49
C ALA A 39 -3.98 13.98 2.67
N VAL A 40 -4.10 12.94 1.85
CA VAL A 40 -3.18 11.80 1.83
C VAL A 40 -1.78 12.23 1.38
N ILE A 41 -1.68 12.98 0.28
CA ILE A 41 -0.40 13.43 -0.27
C ILE A 41 0.31 14.38 0.70
N SER A 42 -0.42 15.34 1.28
CA SER A 42 0.13 16.25 2.28
C SER A 42 0.64 15.52 3.51
N TYR A 43 -0.16 14.58 4.04
CA TYR A 43 0.24 13.77 5.19
C TYR A 43 1.49 12.92 4.91
N ALA A 44 1.61 12.35 3.71
CA ALA A 44 2.79 11.58 3.30
C ALA A 44 4.06 12.44 3.33
N LYS A 45 3.97 13.66 2.77
CA LYS A 45 5.09 14.61 2.73
C LYS A 45 5.52 15.06 4.12
N GLU A 46 4.56 15.38 4.99
CA GLU A 46 4.81 15.80 6.38
C GLU A 46 5.46 14.70 7.22
N ASN A 47 5.17 13.43 6.92
CA ASN A 47 5.65 12.28 7.67
C ASN A 47 6.77 11.51 6.96
N HIS A 48 7.50 12.13 6.03
CA HIS A 48 8.67 11.53 5.37
C HIS A 48 8.38 10.18 4.68
N VAL A 49 7.19 10.05 4.10
CA VAL A 49 6.80 8.88 3.31
C VAL A 49 6.76 9.26 1.83
N HIS A 50 7.57 8.56 1.03
CA HIS A 50 7.49 8.62 -0.42
C HIS A 50 6.44 7.64 -0.90
N MET A 51 5.46 8.11 -1.68
CA MET A 51 4.46 7.24 -2.30
C MET A 51 4.80 7.02 -3.77
N LEU A 52 4.84 5.75 -4.19
CA LEU A 52 5.07 5.35 -5.57
C LEU A 52 3.88 4.52 -6.06
N SER A 53 3.19 5.01 -7.09
CA SER A 53 2.14 4.24 -7.76
C SER A 53 2.69 3.45 -8.94
N THR A 54 2.39 2.15 -9.00
CA THR A 54 2.75 1.32 -10.16
C THR A 54 1.93 1.72 -11.40
N PRO A 55 2.48 1.62 -12.63
CA PRO A 55 1.72 1.88 -13.85
C PRO A 55 0.48 0.98 -13.97
N PRO A 56 -0.58 1.43 -14.65
CA PRO A 56 -1.78 0.62 -14.87
C PRO A 56 -1.45 -0.73 -15.49
N HIS A 57 -2.20 -1.77 -15.14
CA HIS A 57 -2.07 -3.13 -15.68
C HIS A 57 -0.70 -3.81 -15.50
N THR A 58 0.16 -3.29 -14.63
CA THR A 58 1.47 -3.91 -14.34
C THR A 58 1.49 -4.80 -13.09
N THR A 59 0.34 -5.01 -12.43
CA THR A 59 0.20 -5.82 -11.21
C THR A 59 0.90 -7.18 -11.32
N HIS A 60 0.68 -7.88 -12.44
CA HIS A 60 1.27 -9.19 -12.72
C HIS A 60 2.81 -9.20 -12.79
N LYS A 61 3.47 -8.04 -12.93
CA LYS A 61 4.92 -7.88 -13.03
C LYS A 61 5.53 -7.13 -11.85
N LEU A 62 4.85 -6.09 -11.35
CA LEU A 62 5.43 -5.07 -10.48
C LEU A 62 4.83 -5.00 -9.08
N GLN A 63 3.81 -5.80 -8.75
CA GLN A 63 3.23 -5.86 -7.40
C GLN A 63 3.75 -7.11 -6.66
N PRO A 64 4.80 -7.00 -5.82
CA PRO A 64 5.36 -8.15 -5.13
C PRO A 64 4.37 -8.77 -4.16
N LEU A 65 3.50 -7.97 -3.55
CA LEU A 65 2.46 -8.43 -2.63
C LEU A 65 1.55 -9.46 -3.29
N ASP A 66 1.06 -9.16 -4.49
CA ASP A 66 0.13 -10.05 -5.22
C ASP A 66 0.80 -11.36 -5.65
N ARG A 67 2.07 -11.28 -6.06
CA ARG A 67 2.79 -12.42 -6.65
C ARG A 67 3.45 -13.32 -5.61
N VAL A 68 4.06 -12.74 -4.59
CA VAL A 68 4.92 -13.44 -3.65
C VAL A 68 4.14 -13.86 -2.40
N PHE A 69 3.20 -13.04 -1.95
CA PHE A 69 2.46 -13.32 -0.72
C PHE A 69 1.02 -13.77 -0.99
N MET A 70 0.24 -12.97 -1.72
CA MET A 70 -1.20 -13.22 -1.87
C MET A 70 -1.51 -14.47 -2.69
N LYS A 71 -0.69 -14.77 -3.71
CA LYS A 71 -0.86 -16.01 -4.49
C LYS A 71 -0.70 -17.26 -3.62
N PRO A 72 0.44 -17.52 -2.96
CA PRO A 72 0.57 -18.67 -2.06
C PRO A 72 -0.46 -18.69 -0.94
N PHE A 73 -0.80 -17.52 -0.37
CA PHE A 73 -1.84 -17.42 0.64
C PHE A 73 -3.20 -17.88 0.12
N LYS A 74 -3.60 -17.46 -1.08
CA LYS A 74 -4.85 -17.86 -1.72
C LYS A 74 -4.90 -19.36 -2.00
N ASP A 75 -3.80 -19.92 -2.48
CA ASP A 75 -3.68 -21.35 -2.78
C ASP A 75 -3.87 -22.17 -1.49
N ALA A 76 -3.16 -21.81 -0.40
CA ALA A 76 -3.30 -22.47 0.91
C ALA A 76 -4.69 -22.27 1.53
N TYR A 77 -5.29 -21.09 1.34
CA TYR A 77 -6.65 -20.82 1.82
C TYR A 77 -7.68 -21.71 1.11
N PHE A 78 -7.56 -21.91 -0.20
CA PHE A 78 -8.45 -22.81 -0.94
C PHE A 78 -8.30 -24.26 -0.50
N GLU A 79 -7.07 -24.73 -0.32
CA GLU A 79 -6.80 -26.06 0.23
C GLU A 79 -7.49 -26.24 1.60
N ALA A 80 -7.36 -25.27 2.50
CA ALA A 80 -7.98 -25.31 3.82
C ALA A 80 -9.52 -25.28 3.77
N CYS A 81 -10.10 -24.64 2.75
CA CYS A 81 -11.55 -24.62 2.53
C CYS A 81 -12.08 -25.84 1.76
N GLY A 82 -11.21 -26.72 1.25
CA GLY A 82 -11.59 -27.88 0.45
C GLY A 82 -12.20 -27.52 -0.91
N ILE A 83 -11.81 -26.38 -1.48
CA ILE A 83 -12.24 -25.88 -2.80
C ILE A 83 -11.15 -26.13 -3.83
#